data_AF-A0A558BYY1-F1
#
_entry.id   AF-A0A558BYY1-F1
#
_cell.length_a   1.000
_cell.length_b   1.000
_cell.length_c   1.000
_cell.angle_alpha   90.00
_cell.angle_beta   90.00
_cell.angle_gamma   90.00
#
_symmetry.space_group_name_H-M   'P 1'
#
loop_
_entity.id
_entity.type
_entity.pdbx_description
1 polymer ?
#
loop_
_entity_poly.entity_id
_entity_poly.type
_entity_poly.pdbx_seq_one_letter_code
_entity_poly.pdbx_strand_id
1 'polypeptide(L)'
;MLKFCFALIVSLFVLSAPVRAQLYQVSSGVTTHDKRDRDALLLQVDGSVETTREFWQDYMKDTYGIRFKSGALATLGIKGKKDELAAQEVSNVGISSRPITLYVNLSAVNDSTTEIAFFGGFGDKTYFEPTRTVSEFKGLRKIIDRFAVAARANAYQVQVKEAERDVTAADKEQDKLNRSIQAAQSNTAANLKRIDELTNKNRSNALQMHQDSLQLTTNAQLRETTRARLQRRRERLATVDKK
;
A
#
# COMPACT_ATOMS: atom_id res chain seq x y z
N MET A 1 -21.37 -40.32 -34.87
CA MET A 1 -20.97 -38.96 -34.41
C MET A 1 -21.50 -38.60 -33.02
N LEU A 2 -22.70 -39.06 -32.61
CA LEU A 2 -23.28 -38.78 -31.29
C LEU A 2 -22.43 -39.24 -30.07
N LYS A 3 -21.63 -40.31 -30.23
CA LYS A 3 -20.77 -40.86 -29.16
C LYS A 3 -19.51 -40.02 -28.86
N PHE A 4 -19.03 -39.23 -29.82
CA PHE A 4 -17.86 -38.34 -29.63
C PHE A 4 -18.24 -37.03 -28.93
N CYS A 5 -19.45 -36.52 -29.19
CA CYS A 5 -19.96 -35.33 -28.49
C CYS A 5 -20.25 -35.61 -27.01
N PHE A 6 -20.67 -36.83 -26.65
CA PHE A 6 -20.94 -37.19 -25.25
C PHE A 6 -19.65 -37.28 -24.41
N ALA A 7 -18.54 -37.75 -25.00
CA ALA A 7 -17.24 -37.78 -24.34
C ALA A 7 -16.67 -36.37 -24.08
N LEU A 8 -16.92 -35.41 -24.98
CA LEU A 8 -16.47 -34.03 -24.83
C LEU A 8 -17.24 -33.28 -23.73
N ILE A 9 -18.54 -33.55 -23.57
CA ILE A 9 -19.38 -32.92 -22.53
C ILE A 9 -19.06 -33.46 -21.14
N VAL A 10 -18.73 -34.76 -21.01
CA VAL A 10 -18.30 -35.35 -19.73
C VAL A 10 -16.90 -34.86 -19.32
N SER A 11 -16.01 -34.59 -20.29
CA SER A 11 -14.68 -34.01 -20.02
C SER A 11 -14.73 -32.57 -19.51
N LEU A 12 -15.75 -31.77 -19.86
CA LEU A 12 -15.87 -30.39 -19.39
C LEU A 12 -16.35 -30.28 -17.94
N PHE A 13 -17.00 -31.31 -17.39
CA PHE A 13 -17.53 -31.30 -16.02
C PHE A 13 -16.46 -31.61 -14.94
N VAL A 14 -15.26 -32.04 -15.33
CA VAL A 14 -14.17 -32.37 -14.38
C VAL A 14 -13.29 -31.15 -14.05
N LEU A 15 -13.43 -30.03 -14.77
CA LEU A 15 -12.60 -28.83 -14.57
C LEU A 15 -13.18 -27.80 -13.60
N SER A 16 -14.35 -28.06 -13.00
CA SER A 16 -14.98 -27.18 -12.01
C SER A 16 -14.91 -27.76 -10.60
N ALA A 17 -13.75 -28.26 -10.18
CA ALA A 17 -13.49 -28.44 -8.76
C ALA A 17 -13.05 -27.08 -8.18
N PRO A 18 -13.82 -26.44 -7.29
CA PRO A 18 -13.33 -25.30 -6.56
C PRO A 18 -12.20 -25.77 -5.63
N VAL A 19 -10.94 -25.55 -6.03
CA VAL A 19 -9.78 -25.64 -5.14
C VAL A 19 -9.81 -24.41 -4.21
N ARG A 20 -10.80 -24.37 -3.32
CA ARG A 20 -10.93 -23.43 -2.20
C ARG A 20 -11.25 -24.14 -0.89
N ALA A 21 -11.05 -25.45 -0.83
CA ALA A 21 -11.85 -26.32 0.03
C ALA A 21 -11.32 -26.58 1.45
N GLN A 22 -10.34 -25.85 1.99
CA GLN A 22 -9.90 -26.09 3.39
C GLN A 22 -9.60 -24.83 4.21
N LEU A 23 -9.84 -23.64 3.65
CA LEU A 23 -9.65 -22.39 4.40
C LEU A 23 -10.71 -22.30 5.51
N TYR A 24 -10.27 -22.01 6.73
CA TYR A 24 -11.07 -21.98 7.96
C TYR A 24 -11.71 -23.32 8.36
N GLN A 25 -11.31 -24.43 7.74
CA GLN A 25 -11.78 -25.75 8.12
C GLN A 25 -10.76 -26.43 9.04
N VAL A 26 -11.21 -26.85 10.22
CA VAL A 26 -10.36 -27.58 11.17
C VAL A 26 -10.29 -29.05 10.76
N SER A 27 -9.08 -29.53 10.49
CA SER A 27 -8.80 -30.93 10.21
C SER A 27 -7.90 -31.52 11.28
N SER A 28 -7.95 -32.84 11.44
CA SER A 28 -7.01 -33.56 12.31
C SER A 28 -5.81 -33.95 11.45
N GLY A 29 -4.62 -33.72 11.97
CA GLY A 29 -3.38 -34.00 11.28
C GLY A 29 -2.25 -34.19 12.27
N VAL A 30 -1.03 -34.02 11.79
CA VAL A 30 0.17 -34.32 12.55
C VAL A 30 1.15 -33.16 12.41
N THR A 31 1.78 -32.77 13.52
CA THR A 31 2.88 -31.81 13.52
C THR A 31 4.11 -32.41 14.19
N THR A 32 5.28 -32.05 13.68
CA THR A 32 6.54 -32.43 14.32
C THR A 32 6.84 -31.48 15.49
N HIS A 33 7.07 -32.04 16.67
CA HIS A 33 7.51 -31.35 17.87
C HIS A 33 8.47 -32.27 18.65
N ASP A 34 9.59 -31.74 19.14
CA ASP A 34 10.66 -32.52 19.78
C ASP A 34 11.16 -33.72 18.93
N LYS A 35 11.30 -33.52 17.61
CA LYS A 35 11.72 -34.54 16.62
C LYS A 35 10.78 -35.75 16.53
N ARG A 36 9.56 -35.64 17.04
CA ARG A 36 8.53 -36.68 16.96
C ARG A 36 7.24 -36.09 16.42
N ASP A 37 6.48 -36.96 15.79
CA ASP A 37 5.16 -36.63 15.29
C ASP A 37 4.14 -36.61 16.43
N ARG A 38 3.27 -35.59 16.42
CA ARG A 38 2.25 -35.32 17.42
C ARG A 38 0.92 -35.06 16.73
N ASP A 39 -0.14 -35.64 17.26
CA ASP A 39 -1.50 -35.34 16.80
C ASP A 39 -1.81 -33.86 17.06
N ALA A 40 -2.25 -33.19 16.00
CA ALA A 40 -2.57 -31.78 16.00
C ALA A 40 -3.86 -31.50 15.24
N LEU A 41 -4.43 -30.33 15.53
CA LEU A 41 -5.53 -29.78 14.77
C LEU A 41 -4.95 -28.74 13.81
N LEU A 42 -5.15 -28.97 12.52
CA LEU A 42 -4.66 -28.12 11.45
C LEU A 42 -5.79 -27.18 11.00
N LEU A 43 -5.45 -25.90 10.84
CA LEU A 43 -6.34 -24.86 10.37
C LEU A 43 -5.57 -23.93 9.43
N GLN A 44 -6.13 -23.65 8.27
CA GLN A 44 -5.59 -22.62 7.37
C GLN A 44 -6.40 -21.34 7.48
N VAL A 45 -5.72 -20.19 7.58
CA VAL A 45 -6.34 -18.87 7.70
C VAL A 45 -5.70 -17.87 6.73
N ASP A 46 -6.48 -16.87 6.32
CA ASP A 46 -5.95 -15.73 5.56
C ASP A 46 -5.15 -14.81 6.49
N GLY A 47 -3.95 -14.43 6.04
CA GLY A 47 -3.01 -13.60 6.77
C GLY A 47 -1.58 -14.12 6.66
N SER A 48 -0.62 -13.20 6.83
CA SER A 48 0.78 -13.58 6.99
C SER A 48 0.99 -14.25 8.34
N VAL A 49 2.11 -14.95 8.51
CA VAL A 49 2.44 -15.62 9.77
C VAL A 49 2.51 -14.63 10.93
N GLU A 50 2.98 -13.40 10.66
CA GLU A 50 3.13 -12.34 11.65
C GLU A 50 1.76 -11.82 12.11
N THR A 51 0.87 -11.47 11.19
CA THR A 51 -0.47 -10.98 11.56
C THR A 51 -1.32 -12.07 12.20
N THR A 52 -1.18 -13.31 11.73
CA THR A 52 -1.88 -14.48 12.29
C THR A 52 -1.40 -14.77 13.71
N ARG A 53 -0.08 -14.66 13.97
CA ARG A 53 0.50 -14.82 15.31
C ARG A 53 -0.06 -13.79 16.27
N GLU A 54 -0.02 -12.52 15.90
CA GLU A 54 -0.51 -11.43 16.75
C GLU A 54 -1.99 -11.62 17.07
N PHE A 55 -2.80 -11.89 16.05
CA PHE A 55 -4.24 -12.15 16.25
C PHE A 55 -4.51 -13.39 17.10
N TRP A 56 -3.74 -14.48 16.91
CA TRP A 56 -3.86 -15.67 17.75
C TRP A 56 -3.54 -15.36 19.22
N GLN A 57 -2.44 -14.65 19.48
CA GLN A 57 -2.05 -14.28 20.85
C GLN A 57 -3.09 -13.38 21.52
N ASP A 58 -3.59 -12.37 20.81
CA ASP A 58 -4.62 -11.46 21.32
C ASP A 58 -5.94 -12.19 21.56
N TYR A 59 -6.40 -13.00 20.60
CA TYR A 59 -7.63 -13.77 20.75
C TYR A 59 -7.58 -14.74 21.94
N MET A 60 -6.46 -15.46 22.09
CA MET A 60 -6.30 -16.43 23.18
C MET A 60 -6.19 -15.77 24.54
N LYS A 61 -5.58 -14.59 24.61
CA LYS A 61 -5.49 -13.77 25.82
C LYS A 61 -6.85 -13.20 26.20
N ASP A 62 -7.59 -12.65 25.25
CA ASP A 62 -8.86 -11.96 25.52
C ASP A 62 -10.01 -12.93 25.77
N THR A 63 -10.04 -14.06 25.04
CA THR A 63 -11.13 -15.05 25.13
C THR A 63 -10.91 -16.07 26.23
N TYR A 64 -9.66 -16.50 26.43
CA TYR A 64 -9.34 -17.61 27.34
C TYR A 64 -8.34 -17.24 28.45
N GLY A 65 -7.83 -16.00 28.48
CA GLY A 65 -6.83 -15.58 29.47
C GLY A 65 -5.44 -16.21 29.26
N ILE A 66 -5.19 -16.86 28.12
CA ILE A 66 -3.98 -17.64 27.86
C ILE A 66 -2.95 -16.78 27.16
N ARG A 67 -1.72 -16.75 27.69
CA ARG A 67 -0.60 -16.06 27.05
C ARG A 67 0.38 -17.08 26.47
N PHE A 68 0.44 -17.11 25.15
CA PHE A 68 1.45 -17.86 24.42
C PHE A 68 2.77 -17.10 24.41
N LYS A 69 3.83 -17.74 24.88
CA LYS A 69 5.21 -17.25 24.80
C LYS A 69 5.88 -17.89 23.59
N SER A 70 6.67 -17.13 22.85
CA SER A 70 7.53 -17.70 21.81
C SER A 70 8.59 -18.59 22.46
N GLY A 71 8.86 -19.76 21.88
CA GLY A 71 10.02 -20.55 22.24
C GLY A 71 11.31 -19.74 22.07
N ALA A 72 12.30 -19.97 22.94
CA ALA A 72 13.56 -19.21 23.09
C ALA A 72 14.47 -19.06 21.84
N LEU A 73 14.00 -19.44 20.64
CA LEU A 73 14.67 -19.22 19.36
C LEU A 73 14.23 -17.93 18.66
N ALA A 74 13.09 -17.33 19.04
CA ALA A 74 12.68 -16.01 18.53
C ALA A 74 13.56 -14.86 19.07
N THR A 75 14.19 -15.05 20.24
CA THR A 75 15.10 -14.06 20.86
C THR A 75 16.49 -14.00 20.22
N LEU A 76 16.83 -14.96 19.34
CA LEU A 76 18.13 -15.04 18.68
C LEU A 76 18.12 -14.50 17.24
N GLY A 77 17.01 -13.92 16.76
CA GLY A 77 16.93 -13.33 15.43
C GLY A 77 17.03 -14.33 14.27
N ILE A 78 16.95 -15.64 14.55
CA ILE A 78 16.97 -16.68 13.52
C ILE A 78 15.53 -16.87 13.01
N LYS A 79 15.24 -16.27 11.86
CA LYS A 79 13.97 -16.36 11.14
C LYS A 79 13.75 -17.79 10.62
N GLY A 80 13.40 -18.71 11.50
CA GLY A 80 13.06 -20.08 11.16
C GLY A 80 11.73 -20.18 10.40
N LYS A 81 11.60 -21.16 9.50
CA LYS A 81 10.39 -21.41 8.69
C LYS A 81 9.15 -21.85 9.50
N LYS A 82 9.31 -22.11 10.79
CA LYS A 82 8.27 -22.54 11.71
C LYS A 82 8.38 -21.69 12.96
N ASP A 83 7.30 -21.02 13.28
CA ASP A 83 7.23 -20.26 14.51
C ASP A 83 6.34 -21.01 15.52
N GLU A 84 6.96 -21.42 16.61
CA GLU A 84 6.34 -22.21 17.66
C GLU A 84 6.11 -21.35 18.89
N LEU A 85 4.85 -21.30 19.33
CA LEU A 85 4.46 -20.64 20.57
C LEU A 85 3.95 -21.68 21.56
N ALA A 86 4.28 -21.49 22.84
CA ALA A 86 3.87 -22.37 23.91
C ALA A 86 3.21 -21.59 25.05
N ALA A 87 2.17 -22.18 25.64
CA ALA A 87 1.55 -21.71 26.88
C ALA A 87 1.61 -22.84 27.91
N GLN A 88 2.38 -22.64 28.97
CA GLN A 88 2.57 -23.61 30.06
C GLN A 88 1.57 -23.38 31.18
N GLU A 89 1.26 -24.44 31.93
CA GLU A 89 0.42 -24.41 33.13
C GLU A 89 -0.98 -23.80 32.91
N VAL A 90 -1.54 -24.04 31.73
CA VAL A 90 -2.89 -23.60 31.39
C VAL A 90 -3.89 -24.41 32.23
N SER A 91 -4.74 -23.72 32.97
CA SER A 91 -5.83 -24.29 33.77
C SER A 91 -7.12 -23.51 33.51
N ASN A 92 -8.28 -24.11 33.80
CA ASN A 92 -9.60 -23.47 33.70
C ASN A 92 -10.11 -23.12 32.29
N VAL A 93 -9.60 -23.78 31.24
CA VAL A 93 -9.99 -23.52 29.84
C VAL A 93 -11.03 -24.54 29.32
N GLY A 94 -11.55 -25.41 30.20
CA GLY A 94 -12.52 -26.44 29.82
C GLY A 94 -11.96 -27.54 28.92
N ILE A 95 -10.63 -27.64 28.80
CA ILE A 95 -9.93 -28.72 28.10
C ILE A 95 -9.70 -29.91 29.05
N SER A 96 -9.10 -29.65 30.21
CA SER A 96 -8.82 -30.65 31.25
C SER A 96 -8.94 -30.03 32.63
N SER A 97 -9.15 -30.88 33.65
CA SER A 97 -9.09 -30.51 35.07
C SER A 97 -7.66 -30.42 35.60
N ARG A 98 -6.69 -31.03 34.90
CA ARG A 98 -5.26 -30.95 35.23
C ARG A 98 -4.61 -29.77 34.50
N PRO A 99 -3.49 -29.21 35.01
CA PRO A 99 -2.70 -28.26 34.26
C PRO A 99 -2.16 -28.87 32.96
N ILE A 100 -2.27 -28.12 31.87
CA ILE A 100 -1.86 -28.55 30.53
C ILE A 100 -0.86 -27.57 29.93
N THR A 101 -0.08 -28.05 28.97
CA THR A 101 0.74 -27.21 28.10
C THR A 101 0.16 -27.23 26.70
N LEU A 102 -0.05 -26.04 26.14
CA LEU A 102 -0.55 -25.85 24.79
C LEU A 102 0.57 -25.36 23.88
N TYR A 103 0.54 -25.83 22.64
CA TYR A 103 1.51 -25.47 21.61
C TYR A 103 0.77 -25.10 20.34
N VAL A 104 1.32 -24.12 19.64
CA VAL A 104 0.87 -23.74 18.30
C VAL A 104 2.06 -23.55 17.40
N ASN A 105 2.02 -24.20 16.24
CA ASN A 105 3.00 -23.99 15.17
C ASN A 105 2.34 -23.22 14.04
N LEU A 106 2.97 -22.12 13.65
CA LEU A 106 2.54 -21.29 12.53
C LEU A 106 3.52 -21.49 11.38
N SER A 107 2.98 -21.77 10.20
CA SER A 107 3.77 -21.94 8.97
C SER A 107 3.09 -21.28 7.78
N ALA A 108 3.88 -20.61 6.95
CA ALA A 108 3.36 -19.99 5.73
C ALA A 108 3.10 -21.07 4.67
N VAL A 109 1.86 -21.17 4.20
CA VAL A 109 1.51 -21.97 3.02
C VAL A 109 1.85 -21.18 1.75
N ASN A 110 1.53 -19.88 1.78
CA ASN A 110 1.92 -18.88 0.80
C ASN A 110 2.03 -17.51 1.51
N ASP A 111 2.31 -16.43 0.77
CA ASP A 111 2.50 -15.08 1.36
C ASP A 111 1.25 -14.51 2.07
N SER A 112 0.07 -15.03 1.72
CA SER A 112 -1.25 -14.57 2.19
C SER A 112 -2.02 -15.59 3.03
N THR A 113 -1.48 -16.79 3.23
CA THR A 113 -2.18 -17.89 3.92
C THR A 113 -1.24 -18.58 4.90
N THR A 114 -1.69 -18.68 6.14
CA THR A 114 -0.95 -19.31 7.23
C THR A 114 -1.67 -20.59 7.67
N GLU A 115 -0.90 -21.66 7.81
CA GLU A 115 -1.35 -22.89 8.46
C GLU A 115 -0.97 -22.87 9.94
N ILE A 116 -1.95 -23.18 10.77
CA ILE A 116 -1.89 -23.25 12.22
C ILE A 116 -2.04 -24.71 12.61
N ALA A 117 -1.02 -25.26 13.26
CA ALA A 117 -1.10 -26.58 13.89
C ALA A 117 -1.17 -26.41 15.42
N PHE A 118 -2.35 -26.70 15.99
CA PHE A 118 -2.61 -26.56 17.41
C PHE A 118 -2.64 -27.92 18.10
N PHE A 119 -1.83 -28.07 19.15
CA PHE A 119 -1.71 -29.31 19.90
C PHE A 119 -1.40 -29.02 21.37
N GLY A 120 -1.44 -30.05 22.20
CA GLY A 120 -1.21 -29.90 23.63
C GLY A 120 -0.92 -31.21 24.30
N GLY A 121 -0.58 -31.12 25.58
CA GLY A 121 -0.34 -32.29 26.41
C GLY A 121 -0.33 -31.95 27.89
N PHE A 122 -0.28 -32.99 28.70
CA PHE A 122 0.03 -32.87 30.11
C PHE A 122 1.54 -32.57 30.30
N GLY A 123 1.89 -31.91 31.41
CA GLY A 123 3.28 -31.52 31.71
C GLY A 123 4.27 -32.70 31.87
N ASP A 124 3.80 -33.94 31.86
CA ASP A 124 4.58 -35.18 31.93
C ASP A 124 4.95 -35.75 30.55
N LYS A 125 4.91 -34.93 29.49
CA LYS A 125 5.15 -35.31 28.08
C LYS A 125 4.10 -36.25 27.49
N THR A 126 2.94 -36.35 28.12
CA THR A 126 1.78 -37.06 27.58
C THR A 126 0.98 -36.11 26.69
N TYR A 127 1.11 -36.25 25.36
CA TYR A 127 0.37 -35.42 24.41
C TYR A 127 -1.08 -35.89 24.25
N PHE A 128 -1.93 -34.96 23.83
CA PHE A 128 -3.32 -35.27 23.52
C PHE A 128 -3.43 -35.99 22.18
N GLU A 129 -4.18 -37.08 22.20
CA GLU A 129 -4.40 -37.97 21.07
C GLU A 129 -5.91 -38.22 20.92
N PRO A 130 -6.43 -38.36 19.69
CA PRO A 130 -7.86 -38.54 19.43
C PRO A 130 -8.41 -39.86 19.96
N THR A 131 -7.55 -40.85 20.26
CA THR A 131 -7.92 -42.18 20.77
C THR A 131 -7.76 -42.31 22.28
N ARG A 132 -6.66 -41.77 22.85
CA ARG A 132 -6.34 -41.92 24.28
C ARG A 132 -6.92 -40.82 25.16
N THR A 133 -6.95 -39.58 24.67
CA THR A 133 -7.41 -38.40 25.44
C THR A 133 -8.51 -37.69 24.68
N VAL A 134 -9.59 -38.43 24.41
CA VAL A 134 -10.69 -37.99 23.55
C VAL A 134 -11.34 -36.69 24.05
N SER A 135 -11.48 -36.54 25.37
CA SER A 135 -12.11 -35.37 25.99
C SER A 135 -11.27 -34.11 25.80
N GLU A 136 -9.98 -34.19 26.10
CA GLU A 136 -9.02 -33.10 25.96
C GLU A 136 -8.86 -32.70 24.48
N PHE A 137 -8.76 -33.68 23.59
CA PHE A 137 -8.66 -33.42 22.15
C PHE A 137 -9.92 -32.75 21.58
N LYS A 138 -11.11 -33.13 22.06
CA LYS A 138 -12.37 -32.42 21.76
C LYS A 138 -12.38 -30.99 22.33
N GLY A 139 -11.78 -30.78 23.50
CA GLY A 139 -11.57 -29.46 24.08
C GLY A 139 -10.73 -28.55 23.18
N LEU A 140 -9.60 -29.06 22.69
CA LEU A 140 -8.77 -28.35 21.73
C LEU A 140 -9.54 -28.01 20.44
N ARG A 141 -10.29 -28.98 19.91
CA ARG A 141 -11.10 -28.79 18.69
C ARG A 141 -12.10 -27.64 18.85
N LYS A 142 -12.80 -27.56 19.98
CA LYS A 142 -13.74 -26.46 20.24
C LYS A 142 -13.07 -25.09 20.23
N ILE A 143 -11.84 -24.97 20.73
CA ILE A 143 -11.10 -23.70 20.75
C ILE A 143 -10.73 -23.30 19.32
N ILE A 144 -10.11 -24.21 18.56
CA ILE A 144 -9.67 -23.90 17.21
C ILE A 144 -10.86 -23.68 16.26
N ASP A 145 -12.00 -24.35 16.45
CA ASP A 145 -13.24 -24.10 15.69
C ASP A 145 -13.76 -22.67 15.94
N ARG A 146 -13.76 -22.22 17.21
CA ARG A 146 -14.15 -20.85 17.56
C ARG A 146 -13.17 -19.81 17.04
N PHE A 147 -11.87 -20.12 17.12
CA PHE A 147 -10.83 -19.29 16.54
C PHE A 147 -10.99 -19.17 15.02
N ALA A 148 -11.32 -20.25 14.31
CA ALA A 148 -11.53 -20.21 12.86
C ALA A 148 -12.62 -19.21 12.45
N VAL A 149 -13.73 -19.17 13.20
CA VAL A 149 -14.80 -18.19 12.99
C VAL A 149 -14.32 -16.76 13.24
N ALA A 150 -13.58 -16.54 14.33
CA ALA A 150 -13.05 -15.23 14.69
C ALA A 150 -11.97 -14.75 13.69
N ALA A 151 -11.08 -15.64 13.25
CA ALA A 151 -10.03 -15.37 12.28
C ALA A 151 -10.61 -14.98 10.92
N ARG A 152 -11.70 -15.63 10.50
CA ARG A 152 -12.40 -15.25 9.28
C ARG A 152 -12.99 -13.84 9.37
N ALA A 153 -13.64 -13.51 10.48
CA ALA A 153 -14.17 -12.17 10.69
C ALA A 153 -13.06 -11.11 10.73
N ASN A 154 -11.94 -11.41 11.42
CA ASN A 154 -10.79 -10.52 11.51
C ASN A 154 -10.14 -10.29 10.13
N ALA A 155 -9.96 -11.33 9.33
CA ALA A 155 -9.40 -11.21 7.98
C ALA A 155 -10.21 -10.24 7.11
N TYR A 156 -11.54 -10.33 7.13
CA TYR A 156 -12.38 -9.36 6.41
C TYR A 156 -12.28 -7.95 6.99
N GLN A 157 -12.21 -7.80 8.32
CA GLN A 157 -12.03 -6.48 8.94
C GLN A 157 -10.71 -5.83 8.55
N VAL A 158 -9.63 -6.60 8.47
CA VAL A 158 -8.32 -6.13 8.00
C VAL A 158 -8.41 -5.69 6.54
N GLN A 159 -8.98 -6.53 5.66
CA GLN A 159 -9.17 -6.18 4.25
C GLN A 159 -10.01 -4.91 4.05
N VAL A 160 -11.07 -4.74 4.84
CA VAL A 160 -11.90 -3.53 4.80
C VAL A 160 -11.11 -2.31 5.23
N LYS A 161 -10.36 -2.39 6.34
CA LYS A 161 -9.53 -1.27 6.81
C LYS A 161 -8.43 -0.88 5.82
N GLU A 162 -7.81 -1.86 5.16
CA GLU A 162 -6.83 -1.61 4.11
C GLU A 162 -7.47 -0.90 2.91
N ALA A 163 -8.63 -1.39 2.45
CA ALA A 163 -9.36 -0.74 1.37
C ALA A 163 -9.79 0.69 1.72
N GLU A 164 -10.30 0.93 2.94
CA GLU A 164 -10.65 2.27 3.43
C GLU A 164 -9.45 3.22 3.46
N ARG A 165 -8.29 2.72 3.89
CA ARG A 165 -7.04 3.49 3.88
C ARG A 165 -6.62 3.86 2.46
N ASP A 166 -6.71 2.92 1.53
CA ASP A 166 -6.30 3.12 0.14
C ASP A 166 -7.24 4.10 -0.58
N VAL A 167 -8.56 4.03 -0.32
CA VAL A 167 -9.54 5.04 -0.79
C VAL A 167 -9.20 6.42 -0.23
N THR A 168 -8.96 6.52 1.08
CA THR A 168 -8.59 7.80 1.71
C THR A 168 -7.30 8.38 1.13
N ALA A 169 -6.32 7.54 0.79
CA ALA A 169 -5.08 7.97 0.15
C ALA A 169 -5.33 8.47 -1.28
N ALA A 170 -6.17 7.77 -2.04
CA ALA A 170 -6.57 8.17 -3.38
C ALA A 170 -7.31 9.53 -3.39
N ASP A 171 -8.26 9.73 -2.47
CA ASP A 171 -9.00 10.99 -2.33
C ASP A 171 -8.07 12.17 -2.05
N LYS A 172 -7.08 11.98 -1.17
CA LYS A 172 -6.08 13.01 -0.86
C LYS A 172 -5.23 13.38 -2.08
N GLU A 173 -4.83 12.40 -2.88
CA GLU A 173 -4.06 12.67 -4.10
C GLU A 173 -4.94 13.36 -5.16
N GLN A 174 -6.20 12.97 -5.29
CA GLN A 174 -7.17 13.65 -6.16
C GLN A 174 -7.33 15.12 -5.79
N ASP A 175 -7.50 15.43 -4.50
CA ASP A 175 -7.61 16.82 -4.01
C ASP A 175 -6.35 17.64 -4.31
N LYS A 176 -5.18 17.05 -4.12
CA LYS A 176 -3.89 17.69 -4.41
C LYS A 176 -3.73 17.97 -5.90
N LEU A 177 -4.08 17.01 -6.76
CA LEU A 177 -4.06 17.19 -8.21
C LEU A 177 -5.05 18.27 -8.66
N ASN A 178 -6.27 18.29 -8.11
CA ASN A 178 -7.26 19.32 -8.41
C ASN A 178 -6.76 20.73 -8.06
N ARG A 179 -6.13 20.91 -6.88
CA ARG A 179 -5.51 22.18 -6.50
C ARG A 179 -4.36 22.58 -7.44
N SER A 180 -3.54 21.61 -7.84
CA SER A 180 -2.45 21.84 -8.79
C SER A 180 -2.97 22.29 -10.16
N ILE A 181 -4.04 21.65 -10.66
CA ILE A 181 -4.71 22.03 -11.91
C ILE A 181 -5.25 23.46 -11.82
N GLN A 182 -5.97 23.80 -10.75
CA GLN A 182 -6.51 25.15 -10.56
C GLN A 182 -5.40 26.21 -10.50
N ALA A 183 -4.30 25.94 -9.79
CA ALA A 183 -3.15 26.83 -9.73
C ALA A 183 -2.49 27.01 -11.11
N ALA A 184 -2.31 25.92 -11.86
CA ALA A 184 -1.75 25.96 -13.21
C ALA A 184 -2.65 26.75 -14.17
N GLN A 185 -3.97 26.58 -14.09
CA GLN A 185 -4.94 27.36 -14.87
C GLN A 185 -4.87 28.85 -14.55
N SER A 186 -4.85 29.20 -13.25
CA SER A 186 -4.73 30.60 -12.79
C SER A 186 -3.42 31.25 -13.27
N ASN A 187 -2.29 30.55 -13.10
CA ASN A 187 -0.98 31.03 -13.54
C ASN A 187 -0.93 31.19 -15.07
N THR A 188 -1.53 30.26 -15.82
CA THR A 188 -1.60 30.35 -17.28
C THR A 188 -2.40 31.57 -17.70
N ALA A 189 -3.57 31.81 -17.09
CA ALA A 189 -4.38 32.99 -17.37
C ALA A 189 -3.64 34.31 -17.04
N ALA A 190 -2.91 34.36 -15.93
CA ALA A 190 -2.09 35.51 -15.56
C ALA A 190 -0.94 35.75 -16.55
N ASN A 191 -0.25 34.69 -16.96
CA ASN A 191 0.83 34.77 -17.95
C ASN A 191 0.32 35.24 -19.32
N LEU A 192 -0.85 34.76 -19.77
CA LEU A 192 -1.47 35.21 -21.02
C LEU A 192 -1.78 36.71 -20.98
N LYS A 193 -2.38 37.22 -19.89
CA LYS A 193 -2.59 38.66 -19.70
C LYS A 193 -1.28 39.45 -19.76
N ARG A 194 -0.21 38.93 -19.15
CA ARG A 194 1.11 39.56 -19.16
C ARG A 194 1.71 39.61 -20.57
N ILE A 195 1.52 38.56 -21.37
CA ILE A 195 1.96 38.51 -22.77
C ILE A 195 1.22 39.58 -23.58
N ASP A 196 -0.10 39.73 -23.40
CA ASP A 196 -0.88 40.76 -24.09
C ASP A 196 -0.41 42.18 -23.73
N GLU A 197 -0.16 42.45 -22.45
CA GLU A 197 0.40 43.73 -21.98
C GLU A 197 1.75 44.03 -22.62
N LEU A 198 2.66 43.04 -22.62
CA LEU A 198 4.00 43.19 -23.21
C LEU A 198 3.94 43.38 -24.73
N THR A 199 3.01 42.70 -25.40
CA THR A 199 2.79 42.83 -26.84
C THR A 199 2.31 44.23 -27.20
N ASN A 200 1.36 44.78 -26.43
CA ASN A 200 0.89 46.15 -26.59
C ASN A 200 1.99 47.18 -26.33
N LYS A 201 2.81 46.99 -25.28
CA LYS A 201 3.96 47.85 -25.00
C LYS A 201 5.00 47.81 -26.13
N ASN A 202 5.34 46.62 -26.63
CA ASN A 202 6.27 46.48 -27.75
C ASN A 202 5.76 47.19 -29.01
N ARG A 203 4.46 47.11 -29.29
CA ARG A 203 3.84 47.83 -30.41
C ARG A 203 3.94 49.35 -30.23
N SER A 204 3.68 49.85 -29.03
CA SER A 204 3.83 51.27 -28.71
C SER A 204 5.28 51.74 -28.86
N ASN A 205 6.24 50.98 -28.33
CA ASN A 205 7.66 51.29 -28.43
C ASN A 205 8.12 51.30 -29.90
N ALA A 206 7.67 50.35 -30.72
CA ALA A 206 7.98 50.32 -32.14
C ALA A 206 7.46 51.58 -32.87
N LEU A 207 6.22 52.01 -32.58
CA LEU A 207 5.68 53.25 -33.13
C LEU A 207 6.48 54.48 -32.71
N GLN A 208 6.86 54.56 -31.42
CA GLN A 208 7.68 55.65 -30.91
C GLN A 208 9.06 55.68 -31.57
N MET A 209 9.73 54.53 -31.69
CA MET A 209 11.02 54.43 -32.38
C MET A 209 10.92 54.91 -33.84
N HIS A 210 9.83 54.57 -34.54
CA HIS A 210 9.58 55.09 -35.89
C HIS A 210 9.40 56.62 -35.90
N GLN A 211 8.64 57.19 -34.96
CA GLN A 211 8.46 58.63 -34.85
C GLN A 211 9.78 59.34 -34.53
N ASP A 212 10.54 58.84 -33.57
CA ASP A 212 11.85 59.38 -33.18
C ASP A 212 12.83 59.31 -34.35
N SER A 213 12.82 58.23 -35.15
CA SER A 213 13.62 58.11 -36.36
C SER A 213 13.25 59.17 -37.43
N LEU A 214 11.97 59.42 -37.64
CA LEU A 214 11.50 60.48 -38.55
C LEU A 214 11.89 61.88 -38.04
N GLN A 215 11.83 62.12 -36.73
CA GLN A 215 12.28 63.38 -36.14
C GLN A 215 13.79 63.57 -36.28
N LEU A 216 14.59 62.53 -36.05
CA LEU A 216 16.05 62.57 -36.22
C LEU A 216 16.44 62.92 -37.66
N THR A 217 15.80 62.28 -38.65
CA THR A 217 16.05 62.56 -40.07
C THR A 217 15.64 63.98 -40.45
N THR A 218 14.48 64.45 -39.98
CA THR A 218 14.00 65.83 -40.20
C THR A 218 14.93 66.86 -39.57
N ASN A 219 15.36 66.63 -38.32
CA ASN A 219 16.31 67.49 -37.62
C ASN A 219 17.69 67.50 -38.31
N ALA A 220 18.15 66.36 -38.82
CA ALA A 220 19.40 66.30 -39.58
C ALA A 220 19.32 67.17 -40.85
N GLN A 221 18.24 67.06 -41.61
CA GLN A 221 18.00 67.91 -42.80
C GLN A 221 17.93 69.41 -42.44
N LEU A 222 17.24 69.76 -41.35
CA LEU A 222 17.16 71.14 -40.88
C LEU A 222 18.53 71.69 -40.46
N ARG A 223 19.36 70.88 -39.78
CA ARG A 223 20.72 71.29 -39.40
C ARG A 223 21.59 71.52 -40.62
N GLU A 224 21.53 70.66 -41.63
CA GLU A 224 22.29 70.83 -42.87
C GLU A 224 21.89 72.09 -43.64
N THR A 225 20.58 72.35 -43.81
CA THR A 225 20.10 73.59 -44.45
C THR A 225 20.50 74.84 -43.67
N THR A 226 20.47 74.79 -42.34
CA THR A 226 20.87 75.92 -41.47
C THR A 226 22.37 76.15 -41.53
N ARG A 227 23.19 75.09 -41.54
CA ARG A 227 24.64 75.17 -41.76
C ARG A 227 24.98 75.81 -43.09
N ALA A 228 24.34 75.36 -44.17
CA ALA A 228 24.54 75.94 -45.50
C ALA A 228 24.18 77.44 -45.53
N ARG A 229 23.08 77.85 -44.87
CA ARG A 229 22.71 79.27 -44.74
C ARG A 229 23.73 80.08 -43.94
N LEU A 230 24.21 79.53 -42.82
CA LEU A 230 25.23 80.18 -41.99
C LEU A 230 26.53 80.38 -42.77
N GLN A 231 26.96 79.37 -43.52
CA GLN A 231 28.17 79.43 -44.34
C GLN A 231 28.08 80.52 -45.42
N ARG A 232 26.95 80.60 -46.14
CA ARG A 232 26.70 81.70 -47.09
C ARG A 232 26.74 83.08 -46.43
N ARG A 233 26.24 83.22 -45.19
CA ARG A 233 26.31 84.49 -44.44
C ARG A 233 27.74 84.83 -44.04
N ARG A 234 28.54 83.85 -43.61
CA ARG A 234 29.97 84.03 -43.29
C ARG A 234 30.77 84.45 -44.52
N GLU A 235 30.54 83.81 -45.67
CA GLU A 235 31.17 84.18 -46.94
C GLU A 235 30.83 85.63 -47.33
N ARG A 236 29.55 86.04 -47.20
CA ARG A 236 29.14 87.44 -47.44
C ARG A 236 29.81 88.42 -46.49
N LEU A 237 29.87 88.12 -45.19
CA LEU A 237 30.56 88.97 -44.21
C LEU A 237 32.04 89.14 -44.59
N ALA A 238 32.72 88.05 -44.91
CA ALA A 238 34.13 88.06 -45.33
C ALA A 238 34.38 88.86 -46.62
N THR A 239 33.39 88.96 -47.52
CA THR A 239 33.48 89.84 -48.70
C THR A 239 33.24 91.31 -48.38
N VAL A 240 32.45 91.63 -47.35
CA VAL A 240 32.20 93.01 -46.90
C VAL A 240 33.41 93.56 -46.15
N ASP A 241 34.03 92.78 -45.26
CA ASP A 241 35.21 93.18 -44.48
C ASP A 241 36.49 93.38 -45.33
N LYS A 242 36.47 92.98 -46.61
CA LYS A 242 37.61 93.12 -47.55
C LYS A 242 37.54 94.36 -48.44
N LYS A 243 36.52 95.21 -48.29
CA LYS A 243 36.41 96.50 -48.97
C LYS A 243 36.73 97.63 -48.00
#